data_AF-A0A1W1C1A4-F1
#
_entry.id   AF-A0A1W1C1A4-F1
#
_cell.length_a   1.000
_cell.length_b   1.000
_cell.length_c   1.000
_cell.angle_alpha   90.00
_cell.angle_beta   90.00
_cell.angle_gamma   90.00
#
_symmetry.space_group_name_H-M   'P 1'
#
loop_
_entity.id
_entity.type
_entity.pdbx_description
1 polymer ?
#
loop_
_entity_poly.entity_id
_entity_poly.type
_entity_poly.pdbx_seq_one_letter_code
_entity_poly.pdbx_strand_id
1 'polypeptide(L)'
;MDLKFARTDLDAKPKKVDLSKLDAEVEKNDSIIFYFDKDNSHKDLLALQDHYEAMGKSFYMSEVKYGLGDNDYMYQVHIMS
;
A
#
# COMPACT_ATOMS: atom_id res chain seq x y z
N MET A 1 -6.10 11.30 -2.21
CA MET A 1 -5.39 10.46 -1.24
C MET A 1 -3.91 10.77 -1.35
N ASP A 2 -3.16 10.90 -0.25
CA ASP A 2 -1.71 11.12 -0.27
C ASP A 2 -1.00 9.88 0.28
N LEU A 3 -1.03 8.81 -0.51
CA LEU A 3 -0.41 7.55 -0.15
C LEU A 3 1.10 7.60 -0.50
N LYS A 4 1.93 7.07 0.39
CA LYS A 4 3.39 7.01 0.26
C LYS A 4 3.85 5.57 0.32
N PHE A 5 4.54 5.09 -0.71
CA PHE A 5 5.14 3.76 -0.63
C PHE A 5 6.24 3.72 0.43
N ALA A 6 6.38 2.54 1.06
CA ALA A 6 7.50 2.21 1.90
C ALA A 6 8.80 2.40 1.11
N ARG A 7 9.80 2.93 1.79
CA ARG A 7 11.11 3.17 1.19
C ARG A 7 11.80 1.82 1.00
N THR A 8 12.31 1.55 -0.20
CA THR A 8 13.11 0.34 -0.46
C THR A 8 14.52 0.46 0.11
N ASP A 9 14.98 1.70 0.35
CA ASP A 9 16.29 2.03 0.88
C ASP A 9 16.15 3.11 1.97
N LEU A 10 16.97 3.04 3.02
CA LEU A 10 16.98 3.99 4.15
C LEU A 10 17.13 5.47 3.71
N ASP A 11 17.83 5.71 2.60
CA ASP A 11 18.09 7.05 2.04
C ASP A 11 17.09 7.46 0.94
N ALA A 12 16.24 6.54 0.47
CA ALA A 12 15.30 6.83 -0.60
C ALA A 12 14.11 7.66 -0.09
N LYS A 13 13.81 8.76 -0.78
CA LYS A 13 12.61 9.55 -0.49
C LYS A 13 11.36 8.69 -0.75
N PRO A 14 10.39 8.68 0.19
CA PRO A 14 9.15 7.94 0.01
C PRO A 14 8.45 8.46 -1.24
N LYS A 15 8.18 7.57 -2.20
CA LYS A 15 7.49 7.94 -3.44
C LYS A 15 6.01 8.08 -3.11
N LYS A 16 5.45 9.25 -3.41
CA LYS A 16 4.00 9.39 -3.49
C LYS A 16 3.47 8.45 -4.55
N VAL A 17 2.40 7.75 -4.24
CA VAL A 17 1.72 6.89 -5.19
C VAL A 17 0.53 7.62 -5.80
N ASP A 18 0.39 7.48 -7.11
CA ASP A 18 -0.79 7.88 -7.84
C ASP A 18 -1.75 6.69 -7.92
N LEU A 19 -3.00 6.89 -7.54
CA LEU A 19 -4.05 5.85 -7.58
C LEU A 19 -4.14 5.20 -8.96
N SER A 20 -4.14 6.01 -10.03
CA SER A 20 -4.16 5.51 -11.41
C SER A 20 -3.00 4.58 -11.79
N LYS A 21 -1.84 4.68 -11.14
CA LYS A 21 -0.73 3.74 -11.37
C LYS A 21 -0.97 2.41 -10.64
N LEU A 22 -1.53 2.46 -9.43
CA LEU A 22 -1.93 1.25 -8.71
C LEU A 22 -3.01 0.51 -9.50
N ASP A 23 -4.04 1.22 -9.97
CA ASP A 23 -5.11 0.62 -10.77
C ASP A 23 -4.55 -0.05 -12.02
N ALA A 24 -3.67 0.62 -12.76
CA ALA A 24 -3.03 0.05 -13.94
C ALA A 24 -2.17 -1.19 -13.62
N GLU A 25 -1.48 -1.21 -12.48
CA GLU A 25 -0.71 -2.39 -12.06
C GLU A 25 -1.58 -3.53 -11.56
N VAL A 26 -2.67 -3.24 -10.84
CA VAL A 26 -3.66 -4.22 -10.35
C VAL A 26 -4.50 -4.78 -11.49
N GLU A 27 -4.85 -3.99 -12.49
CA GLU A 27 -5.53 -4.49 -13.70
C GLU A 27 -4.60 -5.34 -14.57
N LYS A 28 -3.30 -5.02 -14.57
CA LYS A 28 -2.31 -5.77 -15.35
C LYS A 28 -1.83 -7.05 -14.64
N ASN A 29 -1.84 -7.05 -13.30
CA ASN A 29 -1.43 -8.17 -12.48
C ASN A 29 -2.61 -8.63 -11.62
N ASP A 30 -3.05 -9.87 -11.84
CA ASP A 30 -4.12 -10.53 -11.08
C ASP A 30 -3.87 -10.54 -9.56
N SER A 31 -2.61 -10.45 -9.14
CA SER A 31 -2.19 -10.40 -7.75
C SER A 31 -0.98 -9.47 -7.60
N ILE A 32 -1.10 -8.44 -6.77
CA ILE A 32 -0.02 -7.48 -6.52
C ILE A 32 0.04 -7.05 -5.06
N ILE A 33 1.27 -6.92 -4.55
CA ILE A 33 1.53 -6.53 -3.17
C ILE A 33 2.21 -5.16 -3.17
N PHE A 34 1.61 -4.23 -2.44
CA PHE A 34 2.12 -2.90 -2.18
C PHE A 34 2.59 -2.78 -0.74
N TYR A 35 3.69 -2.06 -0.54
CA TYR A 35 4.20 -1.75 0.79
C TYR A 35 4.10 -0.25 1.00
N PHE A 36 3.39 0.16 2.03
CA PHE A 36 3.11 1.54 2.39
C PHE A 36 3.86 1.90 3.68
N ASP A 37 4.40 3.12 3.71
CA ASP A 37 5.10 3.63 4.88
C ASP A 37 4.12 3.81 6.06
N LYS A 38 4.60 3.66 7.30
CA LYS A 38 3.77 3.88 8.50
C LYS A 38 3.29 5.33 8.65
N ASP A 39 3.91 6.28 7.95
CA ASP A 39 3.51 7.68 7.89
C ASP A 39 2.18 7.90 7.12
N ASN A 40 1.65 6.86 6.47
CA ASN A 40 0.35 6.95 5.80
C ASN A 40 -0.79 7.08 6.79
N SER A 41 -1.76 7.94 6.43
CA SER A 41 -3.01 8.03 7.18
C SER A 41 -3.88 6.81 6.90
N HIS A 42 -4.38 6.17 7.96
CA HIS A 42 -5.36 5.09 7.88
C HIS A 42 -6.55 5.42 6.97
N LYS A 43 -6.97 6.69 6.95
CA LYS A 43 -8.08 7.17 6.13
C LYS A 43 -7.81 7.01 4.62
N ASP A 44 -6.58 7.20 4.18
CA ASP A 44 -6.18 7.01 2.79
C ASP A 44 -6.13 5.52 2.42
N LEU A 45 -5.66 4.66 3.33
CA LEU A 45 -5.66 3.19 3.13
C LEU A 45 -7.09 2.63 3.08
N LEU A 46 -7.98 3.11 3.96
CA LEU A 46 -9.40 2.77 3.94
C LEU A 46 -10.06 3.18 2.62
N ALA A 47 -9.75 4.36 2.11
CA ALA A 47 -10.31 4.81 0.84
C ALA A 47 -9.75 4.02 -0.36
N LEU A 48 -8.50 3.53 -0.25
CA LEU A 48 -7.93 2.60 -1.22
C LEU A 48 -8.64 1.24 -1.22
N GLN A 49 -8.88 0.70 -0.02
CA GLN A 49 -9.65 -0.54 0.17
C GLN A 49 -11.05 -0.43 -0.44
N ASP A 50 -11.80 0.62 -0.09
CA ASP A 50 -13.15 0.86 -0.60
C ASP A 50 -13.19 0.96 -2.13
N HIS A 51 -12.17 1.60 -2.73
CA HIS A 51 -12.02 1.70 -4.18
C HIS A 51 -11.87 0.33 -4.86
N TYR A 52 -11.02 -0.55 -4.30
CA TYR A 52 -10.77 -1.88 -4.86
C TYR A 52 -11.89 -2.87 -4.56
N GLU A 53 -12.47 -2.84 -3.36
CA GLU A 53 -13.66 -3.63 -3.03
C GLU A 53 -14.85 -3.24 -3.93
N ALA A 54 -15.01 -1.95 -4.25
CA ALA A 54 -16.04 -1.50 -5.20
C ALA A 54 -15.80 -1.99 -6.63
N MET A 55 -14.55 -2.28 -7.01
CA MET A 55 -14.22 -2.97 -8.27
C MET A 55 -14.41 -4.50 -8.20
N GLY A 56 -14.75 -5.04 -7.04
CA GLY A 56 -14.85 -6.48 -6.81
C GLY A 56 -13.52 -7.17 -6.55
N LYS A 57 -12.45 -6.41 -6.26
CA LYS A 57 -11.11 -6.95 -5.98
C LYS A 57 -10.96 -7.23 -4.49
N SER A 58 -10.26 -8.31 -4.17
CA SER A 58 -9.94 -8.67 -2.80
C SER A 58 -8.78 -7.82 -2.28
N PHE A 59 -9.01 -7.12 -1.17
CA PHE A 59 -8.03 -6.25 -0.53
C PHE A 59 -7.64 -6.80 0.83
N TYR A 60 -6.35 -7.05 1.05
CA TYR A 60 -5.79 -7.55 2.30
C TYR A 60 -4.72 -6.62 2.81
N MET A 61 -4.93 -6.02 3.98
CA MET A 61 -3.92 -5.21 4.65
C MET A 61 -3.32 -5.97 5.84
N SER A 62 -2.01 -5.86 6.01
CA SER A 62 -1.27 -6.44 7.14
C SER A 62 -0.12 -5.55 7.54
N GLU A 63 0.17 -5.46 8.84
CA GLU A 63 1.31 -4.70 9.34
C GLU A 63 2.55 -5.60 9.36
N VAL A 64 3.58 -5.23 8.59
CA VAL A 64 4.83 -5.97 8.51
C VAL A 64 5.90 -5.21 9.28
N LYS A 65 6.41 -5.83 10.34
CA LYS A 65 7.57 -5.34 11.10
C LYS A 65 8.86 -5.77 10.41
N TYR A 66 9.74 -4.82 10.09
CA TYR A 66 11.02 -5.09 9.43
C TYR A 66 12.22 -5.02 10.39
N GLY A 67 11.98 -4.72 11.67
CA GLY A 67 13.03 -4.70 12.69
C GLY A 67 12.52 -4.79 14.11
N LEU A 68 13.44 -4.67 15.06
CA LEU A 68 13.20 -4.89 16.49
C LEU A 68 12.58 -3.68 17.21
N GLY A 69 12.53 -2.51 16.55
CA GLY A 69 11.95 -1.30 17.11
C GLY A 69 10.43 -1.23 16.92
N ASP A 70 9.69 -0.70 17.90
CA ASP A 70 8.25 -0.50 17.81
C ASP A 70 7.80 0.42 16.66
N ASN A 71 8.71 1.24 16.15
CA ASN A 71 8.48 2.10 14.98
C ASN A 71 8.92 1.48 13.65
N ASP A 72 9.44 0.27 13.66
CA ASP A 72 10.04 -0.38 12.49
C ASP A 72 9.01 -1.30 11.81
N TYR A 73 7.91 -0.68 11.36
CA TYR A 73 6.83 -1.37 10.67
C TYR A 73 6.34 -0.60 9.45
N MET A 74 5.73 -1.33 8.53
CA MET A 74 5.13 -0.83 7.29
C MET A 74 3.83 -1.57 7.02
N TYR A 75 2.94 -0.94 6.26
CA TYR A 75 1.67 -1.55 5.87
C TYR A 75 1.87 -2.33 4.57
N GLN A 76 1.73 -3.65 4.61
CA GLN A 76 1.61 -4.48 3.43
C GLN A 76 0.14 -4.51 3.00
N VAL A 77 -0.11 -4.22 1.74
CA VAL A 77 -1.44 -4.26 1.12
C VAL A 77 -1.35 -5.20 -0.06
N HIS A 78 -2.07 -6.31 0.00
CA HIS A 78 -2.16 -7.29 -1.06
C HIS A 78 -3.52 -7.15 -1.73
N ILE A 79 -3.49 -6.88 -3.03
CA ILE A 79 -4.68 -6.73 -3.86
C ILE A 79 -4.70 -7.90 -4.83
N MET A 80 -5.83 -8.60 -4.87
CA MET A 80 -6.09 -9.70 -5.79
C MET A 80 -7.35 -9.37 -6.60
N SER A 81 -7.30 -9.55 -7.91
CA SER A 81 -8.47 -9.40 -8.78
C SER A 81 -9.38 -10.63 -8.74
#